data_AF-A0A9J6ZCG1-F1
#
_entry.id   AF-A0A9J6ZCG1-F1
#
_cell.length_a   1.000
_cell.length_b   1.000
_cell.length_c   1.000
_cell.angle_alpha   90.00
_cell.angle_beta   90.00
_cell.angle_gamma   90.00
#
_symmetry.space_group_name_H-M   'P 1'
#
loop_
_entity.id
_entity.type
_entity.pdbx_description
1 polymer ?
#
loop_
_entity_poly.entity_id
_entity_poly.type
_entity_poly.pdbx_seq_one_letter_code
_entity_poly.pdbx_strand_id
1 'polypeptide(L)'
;MKKKEFKDRLFELLTEGIEELTTDQVIQKTKLLIFEYEKKQKYVTENKGRAWSDEELRIVLSFAPTKENILKLAKGFKRSYGSIEQIFRWAVTTQEVITNKGREDDSFIQQIKRIYKETGWKA
;
A
#
# COMPACT_ATOMS: atom_id res chain seq x y z
N MET A 1 -27.08 10.93 -9.96
CA MET A 1 -27.52 9.64 -9.41
C MET A 1 -27.60 9.75 -7.90
N LYS A 2 -28.72 9.40 -7.29
CA LYS A 2 -28.91 9.36 -5.84
C LYS A 2 -28.17 8.14 -5.24
N LYS A 3 -27.92 8.15 -3.93
CA LYS A 3 -27.25 7.03 -3.22
C LYS A 3 -27.94 5.67 -3.47
N LYS A 4 -29.28 5.64 -3.45
CA LYS A 4 -30.07 4.44 -3.72
C LYS A 4 -29.86 3.95 -5.16
N GLU A 5 -30.03 4.84 -6.14
CA GLU A 5 -29.82 4.54 -7.56
C GLU A 5 -28.41 4.01 -7.86
N PHE A 6 -27.38 4.53 -7.17
CA PHE A 6 -26.00 4.03 -7.31
C PHE A 6 -25.83 2.62 -6.77
N LYS A 7 -26.40 2.36 -5.60
CA LYS A 7 -26.40 1.02 -5.02
C LYS A 7 -27.09 0.05 -5.96
N ASP A 8 -28.32 0.36 -6.38
CA ASP A 8 -29.15 -0.55 -7.16
C ASP A 8 -28.45 -0.89 -8.50
N ARG A 9 -27.95 0.11 -9.23
CA ARG A 9 -27.19 -0.11 -10.48
C ARG A 9 -25.90 -0.91 -10.29
N LEU A 10 -25.18 -0.72 -9.18
CA LEU A 10 -23.97 -1.49 -8.91
C LEU A 10 -24.30 -2.96 -8.62
N PHE A 11 -25.38 -3.23 -7.88
CA PHE A 11 -25.84 -4.59 -7.62
C PHE A 11 -26.36 -5.28 -8.87
N GLU A 12 -27.07 -4.56 -9.75
CA GLU A 12 -27.46 -5.05 -11.08
C GLU A 12 -26.24 -5.50 -11.88
N LEU A 13 -25.21 -4.64 -12.01
CA LEU A 13 -23.96 -4.98 -12.71
C LEU A 13 -23.24 -6.19 -12.10
N LEU A 14 -23.22 -6.31 -10.77
CA LEU A 14 -22.61 -7.47 -10.10
C LEU A 14 -23.41 -8.77 -10.32
N THR A 15 -24.72 -8.65 -10.49
CA THR A 15 -25.63 -9.79 -10.72
C THR A 15 -25.58 -10.25 -12.17
N GLU A 16 -25.52 -9.31 -13.12
CA GLU A 16 -25.24 -9.60 -14.54
C GLU A 16 -23.90 -10.32 -14.69
N GLY A 17 -22.92 -9.96 -13.87
CA GLY A 17 -21.61 -10.60 -13.85
C GLY A 17 -20.74 -10.18 -15.03
N ILE A 18 -19.74 -11.00 -15.32
CA ILE A 18 -18.83 -10.82 -16.46
C ILE A 18 -18.83 -12.14 -17.20
N GLU A 19 -18.90 -12.10 -18.52
CA GLU A 19 -18.88 -13.30 -19.37
C GLU A 19 -17.69 -14.20 -19.02
N GLU A 20 -17.93 -15.52 -18.97
CA GLU A 20 -16.95 -16.55 -18.60
C GLU A 20 -16.39 -16.48 -17.16
N LEU A 21 -16.86 -15.57 -16.31
CA LEU A 21 -16.42 -15.47 -14.91
C LEU A 21 -17.47 -15.99 -13.94
N THR A 22 -16.99 -16.75 -12.94
CA THR A 22 -17.78 -17.11 -11.76
C THR A 22 -18.05 -15.87 -10.89
N THR A 23 -19.08 -15.96 -10.03
CA THR A 23 -19.41 -14.89 -9.07
C THR A 23 -18.20 -14.49 -8.21
N ASP A 24 -17.41 -15.45 -7.73
CA ASP A 24 -16.21 -15.17 -6.95
C ASP A 24 -15.16 -14.40 -7.76
N GLN A 25 -14.94 -14.79 -9.02
CA GLN A 25 -14.02 -14.06 -9.91
C GLN A 25 -14.52 -12.64 -10.21
N VAL A 26 -15.83 -12.45 -10.42
CA VAL A 26 -16.44 -11.12 -10.57
C VAL A 26 -16.16 -10.28 -9.33
N ILE A 27 -16.42 -10.81 -8.12
CA ILE A 27 -16.15 -10.11 -6.86
C ILE A 27 -14.68 -9.69 -6.75
N GLN A 28 -13.74 -10.59 -7.07
CA GLN A 28 -12.31 -10.25 -7.02
C GLN A 28 -11.93 -9.19 -8.05
N LYS A 29 -12.45 -9.27 -9.28
CA LYS A 29 -12.23 -8.25 -10.31
C LYS A 29 -12.81 -6.90 -9.91
N THR A 30 -14.02 -6.86 -9.34
CA THR A 30 -14.63 -5.62 -8.85
C THR A 30 -13.80 -5.01 -7.73
N LYS A 31 -13.31 -5.80 -6.76
CA LYS A 31 -12.42 -5.31 -5.70
C LYS A 31 -11.17 -4.65 -6.27
N LEU A 32 -10.55 -5.26 -7.28
CA LEU A 32 -9.40 -4.68 -7.98
C LEU A 32 -9.75 -3.38 -8.69
N LEU A 33 -10.89 -3.32 -9.39
CA LEU A 33 -11.36 -2.11 -10.07
C LEU A 33 -11.63 -0.96 -9.07
N ILE A 34 -12.25 -1.27 -7.93
CA ILE A 34 -12.48 -0.29 -6.86
C ILE A 34 -11.13 0.23 -6.34
N PHE A 35 -10.17 -0.67 -6.08
CA PHE A 35 -8.83 -0.28 -5.65
C PHE A 35 -8.12 0.61 -6.68
N GLU A 36 -8.19 0.26 -7.97
CA GLU A 36 -7.59 1.06 -9.05
C GLU A 36 -8.25 2.43 -9.17
N TYR A 37 -9.58 2.48 -9.09
CA TYR A 37 -10.33 3.72 -9.08
C TYR A 37 -9.93 4.59 -7.89
N GLU A 38 -9.82 4.01 -6.71
CA GLU A 38 -9.39 4.69 -5.48
C GLU A 38 -7.96 5.20 -5.58
N LYS A 39 -7.03 4.40 -6.12
CA LYS A 39 -5.62 4.77 -6.32
C LYS A 39 -5.45 5.94 -7.29
N LYS A 40 -6.34 6.08 -8.28
CA LYS A 40 -6.36 7.20 -9.23
C LYS A 40 -6.89 8.50 -8.61
N GLN A 41 -7.63 8.43 -7.50
CA GLN A 41 -8.11 9.62 -6.83
C GLN A 41 -6.96 10.39 -6.18
N LYS A 42 -7.00 11.72 -6.28
CA LYS A 42 -6.07 12.57 -5.55
C LYS A 42 -6.39 12.47 -4.05
N TYR A 43 -5.35 12.35 -3.24
CA TYR A 43 -5.42 12.46 -1.79
C TYR A 43 -4.34 13.41 -1.30
N VAL A 44 -4.51 13.95 -0.09
CA VAL A 44 -3.57 14.91 0.48
C VAL A 44 -2.23 14.22 0.76
N THR A 45 -1.13 14.82 0.28
CA THR A 45 0.23 14.33 0.49
C THR A 45 1.15 15.39 1.10
N GLU A 46 0.67 16.11 2.12
CA GLU A 46 1.39 17.24 2.74
C GLU A 46 2.72 16.82 3.41
N ASN A 47 2.87 15.56 3.80
CA ASN A 47 4.08 15.03 4.40
C ASN A 47 5.05 14.42 3.38
N LYS A 48 4.77 14.53 2.08
CA LYS A 48 5.66 14.03 1.03
C LYS A 48 7.06 14.65 1.15
N GLY A 49 8.09 13.80 1.13
CA GLY A 49 9.49 14.23 1.21
C GLY A 49 9.99 14.55 2.62
N ARG A 50 9.12 14.57 3.64
CA ARG A 50 9.56 14.72 5.04
C ARG A 50 10.34 13.48 5.51
N ALA A 51 11.18 13.60 6.53
CA ALA A 51 11.79 12.45 7.17
C ALA A 51 10.71 11.56 7.82
N TRP A 52 11.00 10.27 7.97
CA TRP A 52 10.15 9.34 8.72
C TRP A 52 10.64 9.27 10.17
N SER A 53 9.73 9.37 11.12
CA SER A 53 10.02 9.06 12.51
C SER A 53 10.06 7.54 12.73
N ASP A 54 10.76 7.10 13.77
CA ASP A 54 10.79 5.68 14.15
C ASP A 54 9.39 5.14 14.45
N GLU A 55 8.52 5.96 15.07
CA GLU A 55 7.15 5.55 15.39
C GLU A 55 6.29 5.35 14.14
N GLU A 56 6.38 6.26 13.17
CA GLU A 56 5.70 6.07 11.88
C GLU A 56 6.21 4.80 11.18
N LEU A 57 7.52 4.51 11.23
CA LEU A 57 8.09 3.31 10.62
C LEU A 57 7.63 2.03 11.33
N ARG A 58 7.51 2.03 12.67
CA ARG A 58 6.95 0.89 13.42
C ARG A 58 5.53 0.60 13.00
N ILE A 59 4.69 1.64 12.87
CA ILE A 59 3.32 1.50 12.39
C ILE A 59 3.31 0.97 10.95
N VAL A 60 4.12 1.52 10.03
CA VAL A 60 4.16 1.01 8.64
C VAL A 60 4.55 -0.47 8.62
N LEU A 61 5.60 -0.85 9.35
CA LEU A 61 6.14 -2.20 9.40
C LEU A 61 5.29 -3.18 10.22
N SER A 62 4.25 -2.71 10.94
CA SER A 62 3.27 -3.59 11.58
C SER A 62 2.21 -4.14 10.62
N PHE A 63 2.16 -3.64 9.38
CA PHE A 63 1.23 -4.13 8.35
C PHE A 63 1.91 -5.11 7.40
N ALA A 64 1.13 -6.01 6.80
CA ALA A 64 1.58 -6.80 5.65
C ALA A 64 1.75 -5.90 4.42
N PRO A 65 2.70 -6.19 3.50
CA PRO A 65 3.08 -5.30 2.39
C PRO A 65 2.11 -5.44 1.19
N THR A 66 0.80 -5.37 1.43
CA THR A 66 -0.23 -5.48 0.38
C THR A 66 -0.53 -4.13 -0.27
N LYS A 67 -1.06 -4.13 -1.50
CA LYS A 67 -1.39 -2.89 -2.22
C LYS A 67 -2.41 -2.04 -1.46
N GLU A 68 -3.37 -2.69 -0.81
CA GLU A 68 -4.42 -2.09 0.00
C GLU A 68 -3.83 -1.43 1.24
N ASN A 69 -2.93 -2.11 1.97
CA ASN A 69 -2.26 -1.55 3.14
C ASN A 69 -1.34 -0.39 2.74
N ILE A 70 -0.61 -0.50 1.64
CA ILE A 70 0.25 0.58 1.13
C ILE A 70 -0.60 1.83 0.83
N LEU A 71 -1.75 1.67 0.15
CA LEU A 71 -2.65 2.79 -0.13
C LEU A 71 -3.25 3.38 1.15
N LYS A 72 -3.69 2.52 2.08
CA LYS A 72 -4.23 2.92 3.38
C LYS A 72 -3.23 3.76 4.17
N LEU A 73 -1.99 3.28 4.30
CA LEU A 73 -0.91 3.97 5.01
C LEU A 73 -0.51 5.27 4.30
N ALA A 74 -0.44 5.27 2.98
CA ALA A 74 -0.13 6.47 2.20
C ALA A 74 -1.16 7.59 2.46
N LYS A 75 -2.46 7.24 2.49
CA LYS A 75 -3.53 8.19 2.84
C LYS A 75 -3.45 8.63 4.30
N GLY A 76 -3.28 7.68 5.22
CA GLY A 76 -3.24 7.94 6.67
C GLY A 76 -2.09 8.87 7.08
N PHE A 77 -0.88 8.60 6.57
CA PHE A 77 0.30 9.45 6.83
C PHE A 77 0.39 10.68 5.92
N LYS A 78 -0.52 10.82 4.94
CA LYS A 78 -0.48 11.86 3.92
C LYS A 78 0.86 11.88 3.18
N ARG A 79 1.28 10.70 2.73
CA ARG A 79 2.55 10.40 2.05
C ARG A 79 2.28 9.82 0.66
N SER A 80 3.29 9.72 -0.19
CA SER A 80 3.10 9.05 -1.49
C SER A 80 3.02 7.54 -1.32
N TYR A 81 2.17 6.88 -2.12
CA TYR A 81 2.11 5.42 -2.23
C TYR A 81 3.52 4.80 -2.37
N GLY A 82 4.35 5.36 -3.25
CA GLY A 82 5.71 4.87 -3.49
C GLY A 82 6.64 4.98 -2.27
N SER A 83 6.44 5.95 -1.37
CA SER A 83 7.26 6.06 -0.16
C SER A 83 6.99 4.93 0.84
N ILE A 84 5.73 4.52 0.99
CA ILE A 84 5.36 3.36 1.80
C ILE A 84 5.90 2.07 1.18
N GLU A 85 5.76 1.93 -0.14
CA GLU A 85 6.28 0.77 -0.87
C GLU A 85 7.81 0.62 -0.72
N GLN A 86 8.55 1.73 -0.72
CA GLN A 86 9.99 1.74 -0.48
C GLN A 86 10.34 1.26 0.93
N ILE A 87 9.56 1.60 1.97
CA ILE A 87 9.79 1.12 3.34
C ILE A 87 9.74 -0.41 3.37
N PHE A 88 8.66 -1.01 2.86
CA PHE A 88 8.52 -2.47 2.81
C PHE A 88 9.64 -3.12 1.98
N ARG A 89 10.01 -2.53 0.84
CA ARG A 89 11.09 -3.06 -0.02
C ARG A 89 12.42 -3.07 0.72
N TRP A 90 12.83 -1.94 1.32
CA TRP A 90 14.12 -1.84 2.00
C TRP A 90 14.18 -2.67 3.27
N ALA A 91 13.07 -2.81 3.99
CA ALA A 91 12.96 -3.66 5.17
C ALA A 91 13.44 -5.10 4.89
N VAL A 92 12.96 -5.70 3.80
CA VAL A 92 13.31 -7.09 3.41
C VAL A 92 14.53 -7.20 2.52
N THR A 93 15.05 -6.10 1.97
CA THR A 93 16.25 -6.14 1.12
C THR A 93 17.46 -6.61 1.94
N THR A 94 18.24 -7.54 1.39
CA THR A 94 19.45 -8.09 2.04
C THR A 94 20.57 -7.04 2.08
N GLN A 95 21.49 -7.20 3.04
CA GLN A 95 22.63 -6.29 3.16
C GLN A 95 23.52 -6.32 1.91
N GLU A 96 23.73 -7.50 1.32
CA GLU A 96 24.48 -7.67 0.07
C GLU A 96 23.89 -6.82 -1.07
N VAL A 97 22.56 -6.86 -1.26
CA VAL A 97 21.89 -6.05 -2.30
C VAL A 97 21.99 -4.55 -2.02
N ILE A 98 21.98 -4.14 -0.75
CA ILE A 98 22.17 -2.73 -0.36
C ILE A 98 23.59 -2.27 -0.71
N THR A 99 24.60 -3.06 -0.35
CA THR A 99 26.02 -2.76 -0.64
C THR A 99 26.31 -2.78 -2.13
N ASN A 100 25.78 -3.75 -2.89
CA ASN A 100 25.94 -3.80 -4.34
C ASN A 100 25.30 -2.58 -5.05
N LYS A 101 24.37 -1.88 -4.38
CA LYS A 101 23.76 -0.64 -4.87
C LYS A 101 24.49 0.64 -4.40
N GLY A 102 25.53 0.52 -3.58
CA GLY A 102 26.25 1.67 -2.98
C GLY A 102 25.36 2.50 -2.05
N ARG A 103 24.52 1.85 -1.25
CA ARG A 103 23.51 2.48 -0.37
C ARG A 103 23.67 2.11 1.11
N GLU A 104 24.85 1.62 1.48
CA GLU A 104 25.21 1.23 2.85
C GLU A 104 25.08 2.38 3.86
N ASP A 105 25.40 3.61 3.44
CA ASP A 105 25.38 4.81 4.28
C ASP A 105 24.08 5.62 4.18
N ASP A 106 23.08 5.09 3.48
CA ASP A 106 21.79 5.76 3.36
C ASP A 106 21.04 5.73 4.69
N SER A 107 20.94 6.88 5.34
CA SER A 107 20.36 7.02 6.67
C SER A 107 18.90 6.55 6.75
N PHE A 108 18.12 6.71 5.68
CA PHE A 108 16.74 6.23 5.63
C PHE A 108 16.69 4.70 5.57
N ILE A 109 17.55 4.07 4.76
CA ILE A 109 17.64 2.60 4.70
C ILE A 109 18.12 2.05 6.04
N GLN A 110 19.15 2.64 6.63
CA GLN A 110 19.66 2.22 7.95
C GLN A 110 18.59 2.30 9.03
N GLN A 111 17.82 3.39 9.05
CA GLN A 111 16.68 3.57 9.97
C GLN A 111 15.64 2.46 9.77
N ILE A 112 15.21 2.19 8.54
CA ILE A 112 14.26 1.11 8.23
C ILE A 112 14.80 -0.25 8.70
N LYS A 113 16.07 -0.58 8.39
CA LYS A 113 16.67 -1.86 8.78
C LYS A 113 16.77 -2.02 10.29
N ARG A 114 17.06 -0.94 11.03
CA ARG A 114 17.06 -0.94 12.49
C ARG A 114 15.66 -1.24 13.02
N ILE A 115 14.65 -0.47 12.61
CA ILE A 115 13.27 -0.65 13.08
C ILE A 115 12.73 -2.03 12.69
N TYR A 116 13.04 -2.52 11.50
CA TYR A 116 12.64 -3.85 11.04
C TYR A 116 13.17 -4.99 11.92
N LYS A 117 14.42 -4.87 12.39
CA LYS A 117 15.01 -5.84 13.33
C LYS A 117 14.33 -5.78 14.70
N GLU A 118 13.97 -4.58 15.17
CA GLU A 118 13.27 -4.38 16.45
C GLU A 118 11.85 -4.97 16.44
N THR A 119 11.11 -4.83 15.33
CA THR A 119 9.70 -5.27 15.25
C THR A 119 9.54 -6.77 15.06
N GLY A 120 10.63 -7.51 14.81
CA GLY A 120 10.59 -8.97 14.65
C GLY A 120 9.73 -9.44 13.48
N TRP A 121 9.49 -8.60 12.48
CA TRP A 121 8.63 -8.91 11.34
C TRP A 121 9.22 -10.10 10.56
N LYS A 122 8.54 -11.24 10.67
CA LYS A 122 8.77 -12.42 9.83
C LYS A 122 7.66 -12.42 8.79
N ALA A 123 7.96 -11.93 7.59
CA ALA A 123 7.11 -12.14 6.42
C ALA A 123 7.15 -13.60 5.98
#